data_AF-A0A524BEQ2-F1
#
_entry.id   AF-A0A524BEQ2-F1
#
_cell.length_a   1.000
_cell.length_b   1.000
_cell.length_c   1.000
_cell.angle_alpha   90.00
_cell.angle_beta   90.00
_cell.angle_gamma   90.00
#
_symmetry.space_group_name_H-M   'P 1'
#
loop_
_entity.id
_entity.type
_entity.pdbx_description
1 polymer ?
#
loop_
_entity_poly.entity_id
_entity_poly.type
_entity_poly.pdbx_seq_one_letter_code
_entity_poly.pdbx_strand_id
1 'polypeptide(L)'
;MPGRLALVGSGEYLPVMQPVEDWLLADGPRIYVQLATAAAPEGQGSLDHWHSLGRAAAERLDAEQVVVDVRDRDDANDSRWIPMIERAGLVYLSGGNPTFLANTLRGTVVWDAIVATW
;
A
#
# COMPACT_ATOMS: atom_id res chain seq x y z
N MET A 1 -18.66 1.32 -8.85
CA MET A 1 -18.47 2.71 -8.37
C MET A 1 -17.01 2.82 -7.97
N PRO A 2 -16.37 3.98 -8.13
CA PRO A 2 -14.98 4.14 -7.67
C PRO A 2 -14.90 3.88 -6.16
N GLY A 3 -13.78 3.31 -5.71
CA GLY A 3 -13.50 3.03 -4.31
C GLY A 3 -13.42 4.30 -3.44
N ARG A 4 -13.25 4.12 -2.13
CA ARG A 4 -13.03 5.24 -1.20
C ARG A 4 -11.58 5.74 -1.33
N LEU A 5 -11.37 7.06 -1.33
CA LEU A 5 -10.05 7.70 -1.39
C LEU A 5 -9.77 8.47 -0.11
N ALA A 6 -8.55 8.36 0.41
CA ALA A 6 -8.05 9.25 1.47
C ALA A 6 -6.69 9.83 1.09
N LEU A 7 -6.50 11.11 1.45
CA LEU A 7 -5.21 11.77 1.45
C LEU A 7 -4.82 12.02 2.90
N VAL A 8 -3.84 11.28 3.40
CA VAL A 8 -3.44 11.30 4.80
C VAL A 8 -2.16 12.11 4.94
N GLY A 9 -2.13 13.05 5.90
CA GLY A 9 -0.95 13.88 6.13
C GLY A 9 0.17 13.17 6.89
N SER A 10 -0.18 12.32 7.85
CA SER A 10 0.77 11.50 8.63
C SER A 10 0.05 10.45 9.47
N GLY A 11 0.82 9.52 10.03
CA GLY A 11 0.36 8.59 11.07
C GLY A 11 -0.19 7.28 10.51
N GLU A 12 0.15 6.94 9.28
CA GLU A 12 -0.24 5.68 8.66
C GLU A 12 0.07 4.49 9.58
N TYR A 13 -0.84 3.51 9.60
CA TYR A 13 -0.73 2.31 10.43
C TYR A 13 -0.71 2.53 11.94
N LEU A 14 -0.85 3.76 12.45
CA LEU A 14 -0.94 4.02 13.89
C LEU A 14 -2.38 3.88 14.40
N PRO A 15 -2.60 3.58 15.70
CA PRO A 15 -3.94 3.42 16.26
C PRO A 15 -4.88 4.61 16.02
N VAL A 16 -4.32 5.83 15.96
CA VAL A 16 -5.10 7.05 15.66
C VAL A 16 -5.73 7.04 14.27
N MET A 17 -5.13 6.33 13.31
CA MET A 17 -5.63 6.22 11.94
C MET A 17 -6.56 5.03 11.73
N GLN A 18 -6.70 4.13 12.71
CA GLN A 18 -7.53 2.94 12.59
C GLN A 18 -8.99 3.25 12.16
N PRO A 19 -9.69 4.28 12.67
CA PRO A 19 -11.04 4.59 12.20
C PRO A 19 -11.11 4.96 10.71
N VAL A 20 -10.06 5.61 10.17
CA VAL A 20 -9.98 5.96 8.76
C VAL A 20 -9.68 4.71 7.92
N GLU A 21 -8.76 3.87 8.37
CA GLU A 21 -8.41 2.62 7.68
C GLU A 21 -9.57 1.62 7.66
N ASP A 22 -10.32 1.49 8.76
CA ASP A 22 -11.55 0.67 8.81
C ASP A 22 -12.65 1.24 7.90
N TRP A 23 -12.81 2.57 7.88
CA TRP A 23 -13.70 3.22 6.93
C TRP A 23 -13.29 2.96 5.48
N LEU A 24 -12.01 2.93 5.15
CA LEU A 24 -11.56 2.61 3.79
C LEU A 24 -11.85 1.15 3.41
N LEU A 25 -11.77 0.22 4.37
CA LEU A 25 -12.00 -1.21 4.17
C LEU A 25 -13.48 -1.64 4.17
N ALA A 26 -14.40 -0.79 4.66
CA ALA A 26 -15.76 -1.19 5.03
C ALA A 26 -16.58 -1.90 3.94
N ASP A 27 -16.38 -1.55 2.66
CA ASP A 27 -17.19 -2.07 1.53
C ASP A 27 -16.44 -3.14 0.70
N GLY A 28 -15.19 -3.46 1.04
CA GLY A 28 -14.30 -4.31 0.25
C GLY A 28 -13.85 -5.58 0.99
N PRO A 29 -13.05 -6.43 0.31
CA PRO A 29 -12.35 -7.52 0.98
C PRO A 29 -11.50 -6.98 2.14
N ARG A 30 -11.39 -7.71 3.26
CA ARG A 30 -10.43 -7.35 4.33
C ARG A 30 -8.99 -7.74 3.95
N ILE A 31 -8.52 -7.22 2.80
CA ILE A 31 -7.19 -7.44 2.25
C ILE A 31 -6.50 -6.08 2.14
N TYR A 32 -5.49 -5.87 2.99
CA TYR A 32 -4.76 -4.63 3.14
C TYR A 32 -3.43 -4.73 2.38
N VAL A 33 -3.44 -4.30 1.11
CA VAL A 33 -2.26 -4.25 0.25
C VAL A 33 -1.41 -3.04 0.62
N GLN A 34 -0.14 -3.27 0.93
CA GLN A 34 0.77 -2.26 1.45
C GLN A 34 2.04 -2.18 0.59
N LEU A 35 2.35 -0.96 0.15
CA LEU A 35 3.55 -0.63 -0.61
C LEU A 35 4.38 0.38 0.19
N ALA A 36 5.62 0.02 0.49
CA ALA A 36 6.61 0.89 1.13
C ALA A 36 7.60 1.50 0.12
N THR A 37 7.19 1.61 -1.15
CA THR A 37 8.05 2.04 -2.27
C THR A 37 8.69 3.41 -2.03
N ALA A 38 8.00 4.35 -1.37
CA ALA A 38 8.57 5.66 -1.06
C ALA A 38 9.79 5.57 -0.13
N ALA A 39 9.84 4.57 0.74
CA ALA A 39 10.92 4.32 1.70
C ALA A 39 12.04 3.41 1.16
N ALA A 40 11.89 2.83 -0.03
CA ALA A 40 12.88 1.93 -0.61
C ALA A 40 14.31 2.53 -0.69
N PRO A 41 14.52 3.82 -1.01
CA PRO A 41 15.86 4.43 -0.99
C PRO A 41 16.54 4.45 0.38
N GLU A 42 15.78 4.32 1.46
CA GLU A 42 16.29 4.31 2.84
C GLU A 42 16.80 2.91 3.25
N GLY A 43 16.55 1.89 2.42
CA GLY A 43 17.07 0.54 2.57
C GLY A 43 16.19 -0.38 3.41
N GLN A 44 16.67 -1.62 3.59
CA GLN A 44 15.89 -2.73 4.16
C GLN A 44 15.31 -2.42 5.55
N GLY A 45 16.07 -1.72 6.41
CA GLY A 45 15.58 -1.40 7.76
C GLY A 45 14.33 -0.52 7.76
N SER A 46 14.22 0.42 6.83
CA SER A 46 13.03 1.26 6.68
C SER A 46 11.84 0.48 6.13
N LEU A 47 12.09 -0.39 5.14
CA LEU A 47 11.07 -1.29 4.60
C LEU A 47 10.52 -2.24 5.67
N ASP A 48 11.39 -2.89 6.44
CA ASP A 48 11.00 -3.79 7.52
C ASP A 48 10.18 -3.07 8.59
N HIS A 49 10.56 -1.84 8.92
CA HIS A 49 9.81 -0.99 9.84
C HIS A 49 8.39 -0.72 9.34
N TRP A 50 8.24 -0.27 8.10
CA TRP A 50 6.93 0.01 7.51
C TRP A 50 6.05 -1.23 7.41
N HIS A 51 6.60 -2.37 6.97
CA HIS A 51 5.84 -3.61 6.91
C HIS A 51 5.48 -4.16 8.29
N SER A 52 6.30 -3.91 9.32
CA SER A 52 5.96 -4.24 10.70
C SER A 52 4.79 -3.40 11.22
N LEU A 53 4.82 -2.08 11.01
CA LEU A 53 3.71 -1.19 11.37
C LEU A 53 2.42 -1.56 10.64
N GLY A 54 2.52 -1.77 9.33
CA GLY A 54 1.39 -2.17 8.50
C GLY A 54 0.79 -3.52 8.90
N ARG A 55 1.60 -4.48 9.34
CA ARG A 55 1.14 -5.77 9.90
C ARG A 55 0.31 -5.54 11.16
N ALA A 56 0.84 -4.76 12.09
CA ALA A 56 0.14 -4.44 13.33
C ALA A 56 -1.18 -3.68 13.08
N ALA A 57 -1.26 -2.85 12.05
CA ALA A 57 -2.51 -2.20 11.63
C ALA A 57 -3.51 -3.20 11.05
N ALA A 58 -3.08 -4.06 10.14
CA ALA A 58 -3.92 -5.11 9.57
C ALA A 58 -4.48 -6.04 10.66
N GLU A 59 -3.67 -6.43 11.65
CA GLU A 59 -4.10 -7.23 12.80
C GLU A 59 -5.21 -6.52 13.62
N ARG A 60 -5.06 -5.22 13.89
CA ARG A 60 -6.10 -4.44 14.62
C ARG A 60 -7.41 -4.30 13.82
N LEU A 61 -7.32 -4.38 12.50
CA LEU A 61 -8.44 -4.25 11.56
C LEU A 61 -9.04 -5.61 11.14
N ASP A 62 -8.54 -6.73 11.68
CA ASP A 62 -8.92 -8.08 11.25
C ASP A 62 -8.81 -8.25 9.73
N ALA A 63 -7.70 -7.77 9.16
CA ALA A 63 -7.42 -7.80 7.73
C ALA A 63 -6.15 -8.62 7.40
N GLU A 64 -6.13 -9.24 6.24
CA GLU A 64 -4.94 -9.90 5.68
C GLU A 64 -3.96 -8.83 5.19
N GLN A 65 -2.75 -8.80 5.75
CA GLN A 65 -1.67 -7.99 5.21
C GLN A 65 -1.13 -8.64 3.93
N VAL A 66 -1.08 -7.87 2.85
CA VAL A 66 -0.43 -8.28 1.60
C VAL A 66 0.65 -7.25 1.26
N VAL A 67 1.90 -7.68 1.26
CA VAL A 67 3.02 -6.81 0.92
C VAL A 67 3.32 -6.92 -0.58
N VAL A 68 3.26 -5.79 -1.27
CA VAL A 68 3.75 -5.64 -2.65
C VAL A 68 5.09 -4.89 -2.57
N ASP A 69 6.17 -5.67 -2.58
CA ASP A 69 7.54 -5.22 -2.31
C ASP A 69 8.19 -4.61 -3.57
N VAL A 70 7.66 -3.47 -3.99
CA VAL A 70 8.16 -2.70 -5.13
C VAL A 70 9.21 -1.71 -4.64
N ARG A 71 10.48 -1.98 -4.92
CA ARG A 71 11.62 -1.17 -4.47
C ARG A 71 12.20 -0.30 -5.57
N ASP A 72 12.06 -0.74 -6.81
CA ASP A 72 12.47 0.00 -7.99
C ASP A 72 11.45 -0.14 -9.13
N ARG A 73 11.79 0.43 -10.29
CA ARG A 73 10.91 0.45 -11.46
C ARG A 73 10.80 -0.91 -12.15
N ASP A 74 11.80 -1.78 -12.00
CA ASP A 74 11.75 -3.13 -12.57
C ASP A 74 10.78 -3.98 -11.76
N ASP A 75 10.84 -3.89 -10.42
CA ASP A 75 9.82 -4.49 -9.55
C ASP A 75 8.41 -3.99 -9.90
N ALA A 76 8.27 -2.69 -10.17
CA ALA A 76 6.99 -2.08 -10.50
C ALA A 76 6.41 -2.54 -11.85
N ASN A 77 7.22 -3.15 -12.72
CA ASN A 77 6.80 -3.75 -13.99
C ASN A 77 6.68 -5.28 -13.91
N ASP A 78 6.93 -5.89 -12.76
CA ASP A 78 6.74 -7.32 -12.57
C ASP A 78 5.25 -7.66 -12.43
N SER A 79 4.72 -8.35 -13.45
CA SER A 79 3.33 -8.79 -13.50
C SER A 79 2.92 -9.74 -12.35
N ARG A 80 3.88 -10.31 -11.60
CA ARG A 80 3.58 -11.17 -10.44
C ARG A 80 2.75 -10.47 -9.37
N TRP A 81 2.81 -9.13 -9.30
CA TRP A 81 2.09 -8.34 -8.31
C TRP A 81 0.60 -8.16 -8.62
N ILE A 82 0.20 -8.31 -9.89
CA ILE A 82 -1.17 -8.03 -10.33
C ILE A 82 -2.21 -8.83 -9.55
N PRO A 83 -2.10 -10.17 -9.40
CA PRO A 83 -3.10 -10.96 -8.67
C PRO A 83 -3.20 -10.60 -7.18
N MET A 84 -2.16 -9.99 -6.61
CA MET A 84 -2.16 -9.53 -5.22
C MET A 84 -2.94 -8.21 -5.08
N ILE A 85 -2.79 -7.32 -6.06
CA ILE A 85 -3.45 -6.00 -6.10
C ILE A 85 -4.94 -6.13 -6.45
N GLU A 86 -5.32 -7.03 -7.36
CA GLU A 86 -6.72 -7.26 -7.77
C GLU A 86 -7.62 -7.74 -6.62
N ARG A 87 -7.02 -8.28 -5.55
CA ARG A 87 -7.72 -8.75 -4.35
C ARG A 87 -7.90 -7.65 -3.30
N ALA A 88 -7.31 -6.47 -3.48
CA ALA A 88 -7.25 -5.45 -2.44
C ALA A 88 -8.65 -4.94 -2.07
N GLY A 89 -8.92 -4.81 -0.76
CA GLY A 89 -9.95 -3.89 -0.28
C GLY A 89 -9.38 -2.52 0.08
N LEU A 90 -8.08 -2.45 0.35
CA LEU A 90 -7.34 -1.20 0.53
C LEU A 90 -5.92 -1.37 -0.01
N VAL A 91 -5.52 -0.46 -0.89
CA VAL A 91 -4.12 -0.25 -1.29
C VAL A 91 -3.58 0.97 -0.54
N TYR A 92 -2.45 0.83 0.14
CA TYR A 92 -1.80 1.92 0.87
C TYR A 92 -0.37 2.13 0.40
N LEU A 93 -0.05 3.38 0.09
CA LEU A 93 1.29 3.84 -0.26
C LEU A 93 1.86 4.55 0.98
N SER A 94 2.77 3.92 1.71
CA SER A 94 3.33 4.52 2.93
C SER A 94 4.32 5.64 2.62
N GLY A 95 4.67 6.42 3.65
CA GLY A 95 5.57 7.56 3.58
C GLY A 95 7.00 7.24 3.18
N GLY A 96 7.75 8.30 2.89
CA GLY A 96 9.12 8.26 2.40
C GLY A 96 9.33 9.39 1.37
N ASN A 97 10.05 9.09 0.29
CA ASN A 97 10.30 10.04 -0.80
C ASN A 97 9.17 10.05 -1.86
N PRO A 98 8.34 11.10 -1.97
CA PRO A 98 7.22 11.16 -2.91
C PRO A 98 7.67 11.24 -4.38
N THR A 99 8.81 11.87 -4.66
CA THR A 99 9.39 11.93 -6.01
C THR A 99 9.82 10.54 -6.47
N PHE A 100 10.45 9.78 -5.56
CA PHE A 100 10.84 8.39 -5.84
C PHE A 100 9.61 7.53 -6.10
N LEU A 101 8.63 7.56 -5.19
CA LEU A 101 7.36 6.83 -5.34
C LEU A 101 6.71 7.09 -6.71
N ALA A 102 6.55 8.37 -7.08
CA ALA A 102 5.92 8.75 -8.33
C ALA A 102 6.72 8.31 -9.56
N ASN A 103 8.05 8.42 -9.54
CA ASN A 103 8.90 8.00 -10.66
C ASN A 103 8.98 6.47 -10.79
N THR A 104 8.90 5.75 -9.68
CA THR A 104 8.89 4.29 -9.66
C THR A 104 7.58 3.73 -10.21
N LEU A 105 6.43 4.26 -9.78
CA LEU A 105 5.12 3.68 -10.13
C LEU A 105 4.50 4.25 -11.42
N ARG A 106 4.78 5.50 -11.82
CA ARG A 106 4.08 6.10 -12.96
C ARG A 106 4.31 5.31 -14.24
N GLY A 107 3.20 4.90 -14.88
CA GLY A 107 3.20 4.18 -16.15
C GLY A 107 3.84 2.79 -16.04
N THR A 108 3.60 2.09 -14.93
CA THR A 108 4.01 0.69 -14.74
C THR A 108 2.80 -0.20 -14.50
N VAL A 109 2.98 -1.51 -14.68
CA VAL A 109 1.89 -2.49 -14.54
C VAL A 109 1.29 -2.51 -13.13
N VAL A 110 2.10 -2.27 -12.10
CA VAL A 110 1.62 -2.14 -10.71
C VAL A 110 0.68 -0.94 -10.57
N TRP A 111 1.04 0.22 -11.13
CA TRP A 111 0.18 1.40 -11.05
C TRP A 111 -1.11 1.20 -11.84
N ASP A 112 -1.03 0.62 -13.04
CA ASP A 112 -2.20 0.33 -13.85
C ASP A 112 -3.14 -0.65 -13.13
N ALA A 113 -2.60 -1.65 -12.43
CA ALA A 113 -3.39 -2.56 -11.60
C ALA A 113 -4.06 -1.84 -10.42
N ILE A 114 -3.35 -0.94 -9.72
CA ILE A 114 -3.94 -0.15 -8.61
C ILE A 114 -5.10 0.71 -9.12
N VAL A 115 -4.93 1.39 -10.27
CA VAL A 115 -5.97 2.23 -10.88
C VAL A 115 -7.15 1.38 -11.39
N ALA A 116 -6.91 0.20 -11.94
CA ALA A 116 -7.97 -0.68 -12.41
C ALA A 116 -8.81 -1.29 -11.27
N THR A 117 -8.18 -1.55 -10.11
CA THR A 117 -8.87 -2.07 -8.92
C THR A 117 -9.76 -1.02 -8.23
N TRP A 118 -9.52 0.27 -8.45
CA TRP A 118 -10.11 1.36 -7.66
C TRP A 118 -11.16 2.19 -8.41
#